data_AF-A0A2P7RZX9-F1
#
_entry.id   AF-A0A2P7RZX9-F1
#
_cell.length_a   1.000
_cell.length_b   1.000
_cell.length_c   1.000
_cell.angle_alpha   90.00
_cell.angle_beta   90.00
_cell.angle_gamma   90.00
#
_symmetry.space_group_name_H-M   'P 1'
#
loop_
_entity.id
_entity.type
_entity.pdbx_description
1 polymer ?
#
loop_
_entity_poly.entity_id
_entity_poly.type
_entity_poly.pdbx_seq_one_letter_code
_entity_poly.pdbx_strand_id
1 'polypeptide(L)'
;MSDAALLKLEAKFNANSDREEQAGDRIEELEADLDRLRKRIHKTDQKLDRRTREGSRLFDKIMNMRATTLAGMMVKVRVRDRWNTDDEKTEITILKSLVADIKAIAGEKP
;
A
#
# COMPACT_ATOMS: atom_id res chain seq x y z
N MET A 1 64.92 15.61 -3.92
CA MET A 1 63.91 14.88 -3.11
C MET A 1 64.55 13.60 -2.64
N SER A 2 64.36 13.18 -1.38
CA SER A 2 64.91 11.91 -0.89
C SER A 2 63.90 10.77 -1.00
N ASP A 3 64.37 9.55 -1.21
CA ASP A 3 63.53 8.35 -1.32
C ASP A 3 62.58 8.16 -0.13
N ALA A 4 62.98 8.61 1.06
CA ALA A 4 62.14 8.61 2.25
C ALA A 4 60.85 9.46 2.11
N ALA A 5 60.89 10.53 1.30
CA ALA A 5 59.70 11.32 1.00
C ALA A 5 58.77 10.58 0.03
N LEU A 6 59.33 9.85 -0.94
CA LEU A 6 58.56 9.04 -1.88
C LEU A 6 57.84 7.89 -1.18
N LEU A 7 58.53 7.15 -0.29
CA LEU A 7 57.91 6.06 0.51
C LEU A 7 56.77 6.57 1.40
N LYS A 8 56.89 7.78 1.97
CA LYS A 8 55.81 8.39 2.76
C LYS A 8 54.61 8.77 1.90
N LEU A 9 54.83 9.20 0.66
CA LEU A 9 53.75 9.53 -0.27
C LEU A 9 53.05 8.27 -0.77
N GLU A 10 53.81 7.21 -1.09
CA GLU A 10 53.26 5.90 -1.45
C GLU A 10 52.37 5.34 -0.34
N ALA A 11 52.85 5.33 0.92
CA ALA A 11 52.04 4.85 2.04
C ALA A 11 50.73 5.63 2.22
N LYS A 12 50.76 6.96 2.00
CA LYS A 12 49.55 7.80 2.04
C LYS A 12 48.61 7.52 0.87
N PHE A 13 49.17 7.30 -0.32
CA PHE A 13 48.41 6.97 -1.51
C PHE A 13 47.69 5.63 -1.33
N ASN A 14 48.40 4.59 -0.91
CA ASN A 14 47.82 3.26 -0.67
C ASN A 14 46.73 3.33 0.39
N ALA A 15 46.98 4.00 1.53
CA ALA A 15 45.96 4.18 2.56
C ALA A 15 44.74 4.99 2.10
N ASN A 16 44.86 5.84 1.08
CA ASN A 16 43.73 6.52 0.48
C ASN A 16 42.99 5.60 -0.50
N SER A 17 43.72 4.85 -1.31
CA SER A 17 43.17 3.84 -2.23
C SER A 17 42.35 2.80 -1.47
N ASP A 18 42.87 2.28 -0.35
CA ASP A 18 42.15 1.30 0.48
C ASP A 18 40.84 1.87 1.05
N ARG A 19 40.81 3.17 1.39
CA ARG A 19 39.59 3.84 1.87
C ARG A 19 38.58 4.04 0.75
N GLU A 20 39.04 4.32 -0.46
CA GLU A 20 38.20 4.46 -1.65
C GLU A 20 37.55 3.12 -2.01
N GLU A 21 38.31 2.03 -1.97
CA GLU A 21 37.81 0.67 -2.16
C GLU A 21 36.74 0.31 -1.11
N GLN A 22 37.03 0.52 0.17
CA GLN A 22 36.07 0.27 1.25
C GLN A 22 34.79 1.11 1.13
N ALA A 23 34.91 2.36 0.66
CA ALA A 23 33.74 3.20 0.41
C ALA A 23 32.92 2.68 -0.78
N GLY A 24 33.58 2.20 -1.83
CA GLY A 24 32.96 1.53 -2.97
C GLY A 24 32.16 0.30 -2.56
N ASP A 25 32.78 -0.63 -1.82
CA ASP A 25 32.11 -1.83 -1.30
C ASP A 25 30.88 -1.46 -0.47
N ARG A 26 31.00 -0.42 0.37
CA ARG A 26 29.89 0.04 1.20
C ARG A 26 28.74 0.62 0.39
N ILE A 27 29.04 1.30 -0.72
CA ILE A 27 28.02 1.80 -1.65
C ILE A 27 27.30 0.62 -2.30
N GLU A 28 28.01 -0.40 -2.77
CA GLU A 28 27.40 -1.59 -3.38
C GLU A 28 26.46 -2.33 -2.40
N GLU A 29 26.86 -2.47 -1.13
CA GLU A 29 26.01 -3.03 -0.09
C GLU A 29 24.72 -2.22 0.10
N LEU A 30 24.84 -0.88 0.16
CA LEU A 30 23.70 0.02 0.33
C LEU A 30 22.75 -0.03 -0.87
N GLU A 31 23.28 -0.10 -2.09
CA GLU A 31 22.48 -0.25 -3.31
C GLU A 31 21.72 -1.58 -3.31
N ALA A 32 22.38 -2.67 -2.92
CA ALA A 32 21.73 -3.98 -2.81
C ALA A 32 20.59 -3.99 -1.77
N ASP A 33 20.78 -3.31 -0.64
CA ASP A 33 19.75 -3.19 0.39
C ASP A 33 18.59 -2.28 -0.02
N LEU A 34 18.86 -1.19 -0.74
CA LEU A 34 17.82 -0.34 -1.34
C LEU A 34 16.98 -1.13 -2.34
N ASP A 35 17.60 -1.96 -3.18
CA ASP A 35 16.90 -2.80 -4.13
C ASP A 35 16.02 -3.86 -3.44
N ARG A 36 16.52 -4.47 -2.36
CA ARG A 36 15.71 -5.37 -1.52
C ARG A 36 14.51 -4.64 -0.92
N LEU A 37 14.71 -3.43 -0.41
CA LEU A 37 13.64 -2.62 0.18
C LEU A 37 12.58 -2.25 -0.88
N ARG A 38 13.00 -1.80 -2.06
CA ARG A 38 12.11 -1.51 -3.20
C ARG A 38 11.26 -2.72 -3.58
N LYS A 39 11.87 -3.91 -3.69
CA LYS A 39 11.13 -5.16 -3.97
C LYS A 39 10.09 -5.48 -2.89
N ARG A 40 10.41 -5.24 -1.61
CA ARG A 40 9.48 -5.44 -0.48
C ARG A 40 8.32 -4.47 -0.50
N ILE A 41 8.58 -3.19 -0.82
CA ILE A 41 7.54 -2.17 -0.99
C ILE A 41 6.60 -2.60 -2.11
N HIS A 42 7.13 -2.91 -3.29
CA HIS A 42 6.32 -3.33 -4.43
C HIS A 42 5.44 -4.57 -4.13
N LYS A 43 6.00 -5.58 -3.46
CA LYS A 43 5.23 -6.77 -3.04
C LYS A 43 4.11 -6.42 -2.06
N THR A 44 4.34 -5.44 -1.19
CA THR A 44 3.34 -4.97 -0.22
C THR A 44 2.25 -4.17 -0.92
N ASP A 45 2.60 -3.31 -1.88
CA ASP A 45 1.64 -2.59 -2.72
C ASP A 45 0.75 -3.52 -3.51
N GLN A 46 1.30 -4.56 -4.14
CA GLN A 46 0.51 -5.59 -4.83
C GLN A 46 -0.45 -6.32 -3.88
N LYS A 47 -0.03 -6.63 -2.66
CA LYS A 47 -0.89 -7.24 -1.64
C LYS A 47 -1.99 -6.29 -1.20
N LEU A 48 -1.69 -5.00 -1.05
CA LEU A 48 -2.65 -3.97 -0.71
C LEU A 48 -3.68 -3.83 -1.83
N ASP A 49 -3.24 -3.65 -3.07
CA ASP A 49 -4.11 -3.58 -4.25
C ASP A 49 -5.02 -4.81 -4.36
N ARG A 50 -4.48 -6.02 -4.18
CA ARG A 50 -5.31 -7.25 -4.17
C ARG A 50 -6.35 -7.23 -3.06
N ARG A 51 -5.99 -6.82 -1.84
CA ARG A 51 -6.92 -6.69 -0.70
C ARG A 51 -7.97 -5.62 -0.95
N THR A 52 -7.59 -4.49 -1.56
CA THR A 52 -8.51 -3.42 -1.95
C THR A 52 -9.49 -3.89 -3.02
N ARG A 53 -9.04 -4.64 -4.03
CA ARG A 53 -9.92 -5.23 -5.06
C ARG A 53 -10.89 -6.26 -4.49
N GLU A 54 -10.42 -7.14 -3.61
CA GLU A 54 -11.29 -8.10 -2.92
C GLU A 54 -12.30 -7.39 -2.02
N GLY A 55 -11.84 -6.39 -1.26
CA GLY A 55 -12.69 -5.52 -0.47
C GLY A 55 -13.76 -4.82 -1.31
N SER A 56 -13.39 -4.25 -2.46
CA SER A 56 -14.30 -3.58 -3.39
C SER A 56 -15.36 -4.56 -3.92
N ARG A 57 -14.96 -5.77 -4.30
CA ARG A 57 -15.90 -6.81 -4.75
C ARG A 57 -16.89 -7.21 -3.65
N LEU A 58 -16.42 -7.34 -2.41
CA LEU A 58 -17.28 -7.65 -1.27
C LEU A 58 -18.21 -6.49 -0.96
N PHE A 59 -17.71 -5.26 -0.99
CA PHE A 59 -18.49 -4.05 -0.84
C PHE A 59 -19.63 -4.00 -1.88
N ASP A 60 -19.31 -4.15 -3.17
CA ASP A 60 -20.31 -4.16 -4.24
C ASP A 60 -21.34 -5.27 -4.04
N LYS A 61 -20.88 -6.47 -3.66
CA LYS A 61 -21.79 -7.60 -3.40
C LYS A 61 -22.74 -7.31 -2.25
N ILE A 62 -22.25 -6.71 -1.17
CA ILE A 62 -23.06 -6.34 0.00
C ILE A 62 -24.07 -5.27 -0.38
N MET A 63 -23.64 -4.21 -1.09
CA MET A 63 -24.53 -3.11 -1.49
C MET A 63 -25.56 -3.55 -2.55
N ASN A 64 -25.24 -4.51 -3.41
CA ASN A 64 -26.19 -5.03 -4.40
C ASN A 64 -27.17 -6.06 -3.83
N MET A 65 -26.88 -6.65 -2.66
CA MET A 65 -27.78 -7.61 -2.02
C MET A 65 -28.93 -6.87 -1.31
N ARG A 66 -30.18 -7.19 -1.66
CA ARG A 66 -31.34 -6.56 -1.03
C ARG A 66 -31.52 -7.05 0.40
N ALA A 67 -31.59 -6.14 1.36
CA ALA A 67 -31.95 -6.46 2.74
C ALA A 67 -33.48 -6.45 2.90
N THR A 68 -34.02 -7.50 3.49
CA THR A 68 -35.47 -7.63 3.81
C THR A 68 -35.75 -7.41 5.30
N THR A 69 -34.72 -7.13 6.09
CA THR A 69 -34.82 -6.92 7.54
C THR A 69 -33.94 -5.76 7.97
N LEU A 70 -34.27 -5.15 9.11
CA LEU A 70 -33.47 -4.08 9.72
C LEU A 70 -32.04 -4.56 10.04
N ALA A 71 -31.88 -5.81 10.48
CA ALA A 71 -30.57 -6.40 10.73
C ALA A 71 -29.71 -6.46 9.47
N GLY A 72 -30.32 -6.80 8.31
CA GLY A 72 -29.64 -6.78 7.01
C GLY A 72 -29.21 -5.37 6.59
N MET A 73 -30.05 -4.36 6.82
CA MET A 73 -29.68 -2.96 6.57
C MET A 73 -28.51 -2.50 7.46
N MET A 74 -28.52 -2.87 8.75
CA MET A 74 -27.44 -2.54 9.68
C MET A 74 -26.08 -3.13 9.26
N VAL A 75 -26.05 -4.22 8.50
CA VAL A 75 -24.81 -4.72 7.89
C VAL A 75 -24.26 -3.70 6.89
N LYS A 76 -25.09 -3.15 5.99
CA LYS A 76 -24.65 -2.15 5.01
C LYS A 76 -24.12 -0.89 5.67
N VAL A 77 -24.78 -0.42 6.73
CA VAL A 77 -24.34 0.76 7.48
C VAL A 77 -22.95 0.53 8.11
N ARG A 78 -22.72 -0.63 8.74
CA ARG A 78 -21.40 -0.97 9.30
C ARG A 78 -20.33 -1.13 8.23
N VAL A 79 -20.71 -1.65 7.06
CA VAL A 79 -19.78 -1.78 5.91
C VAL A 79 -19.41 -0.41 5.37
N ARG A 80 -20.36 0.53 5.26
CA ARG A 80 -20.08 1.94 4.92
C ARG A 80 -19.10 2.57 5.90
N ASP A 81 -19.38 2.46 7.21
CA ASP A 81 -18.53 3.03 8.26
C ASP A 81 -17.08 2.53 8.20
N ARG A 82 -16.90 1.26 7.82
CA ARG A 82 -15.56 0.67 7.67
C ARG A 82 -14.92 0.90 6.31
N TRP A 83 -15.71 1.04 5.25
CA TRP A 83 -15.22 1.29 3.89
C TRP A 83 -14.74 2.74 3.73
N ASN A 84 -15.39 3.68 4.43
CA ASN A 84 -15.15 5.13 4.50
C ASN A 84 -14.10 5.65 3.51
N THR A 85 -14.46 5.60 2.23
CA THR A 85 -13.77 6.26 1.13
C THR A 85 -14.45 7.60 0.92
N ASP A 86 -13.72 8.71 0.88
CA ASP A 86 -14.21 10.05 0.49
C ASP A 86 -14.58 10.11 -1.02
N ASP A 87 -15.18 9.05 -1.56
CA ASP A 87 -15.61 8.92 -2.94
C ASP A 87 -17.13 9.11 -3.04
N GLU A 88 -17.52 10.21 -3.69
CA GLU A 88 -18.92 10.60 -3.88
C GLU A 88 -19.75 9.52 -4.61
N LYS A 89 -19.14 8.79 -5.58
CA LYS A 89 -19.84 7.73 -6.32
C LYS A 89 -20.19 6.53 -5.43
N THR A 90 -19.26 6.16 -4.56
CA THR A 90 -19.46 5.11 -3.56
C THR A 90 -20.58 5.50 -2.59
N GLU A 91 -20.60 6.75 -2.13
CA GLU A 91 -21.64 7.23 -1.22
C GLU A 91 -23.03 7.22 -1.88
N ILE A 92 -23.14 7.68 -3.14
CA ILE A 92 -24.40 7.58 -3.92
C ILE A 92 -24.87 6.12 -4.03
N THR A 93 -23.97 5.18 -4.25
CA THR A 93 -24.28 3.76 -4.38
C THR A 93 -24.87 3.20 -3.09
N ILE A 94 -24.29 3.55 -1.94
CA ILE A 94 -24.78 3.13 -0.63
C ILE A 94 -26.17 3.70 -0.37
N LEU A 95 -26.36 5.00 -0.62
CA LEU A 95 -27.64 5.65 -0.40
C LEU A 95 -28.76 5.04 -1.25
N LYS A 96 -28.50 4.78 -2.54
CA LYS A 96 -29.46 4.09 -3.42
C LYS A 96 -29.81 2.69 -2.89
N SER A 97 -28.81 1.95 -2.42
CA SER A 97 -28.98 0.62 -1.86
C SER A 97 -29.86 0.62 -0.60
N LEU A 98 -29.58 1.54 0.33
CA LEU A 98 -30.36 1.67 1.56
C LEU A 98 -31.80 2.10 1.29
N VAL A 99 -32.04 3.02 0.36
CA VAL A 99 -33.40 3.40 -0.06
C VAL A 99 -34.16 2.21 -0.64
N ALA A 100 -33.51 1.39 -1.48
CA ALA A 100 -34.14 0.20 -2.05
C ALA A 100 -34.53 -0.85 -0.99
N ASP A 101 -33.73 -0.98 0.07
CA ASP A 101 -34.02 -1.84 1.21
C ASP A 101 -35.19 -1.29 2.05
N ILE A 102 -35.21 0.01 2.35
CA ILE A 102 -36.30 0.67 3.09
C ILE A 102 -37.64 0.43 2.39
N LYS A 103 -37.70 0.65 1.07
CA LYS A 103 -38.89 0.37 0.26
C LYS A 103 -39.31 -1.10 0.34
N ALA A 104 -38.34 -2.02 0.32
CA ALA A 104 -38.61 -3.45 0.42
C ALA A 104 -39.26 -3.83 1.75
N ILE A 105 -38.72 -3.28 2.84
CA ILE A 105 -39.20 -3.53 4.21
C ILE A 105 -40.57 -2.89 4.43
N ALA A 106 -40.80 -1.71 3.85
CA ALA A 106 -42.09 -1.03 3.89
C ALA A 106 -43.18 -1.73 3.05
N GLY A 107 -42.84 -2.78 2.29
CA GLY A 107 -43.78 -3.49 1.42
C GLY A 107 -44.12 -2.74 0.13
N GLU A 108 -43.42 -1.65 -0.18
CA GLU A 108 -43.51 -0.98 -1.47
C GLU A 108 -42.84 -1.86 -2.52
N LYS A 109 -43.65 -2.55 -3.34
CA LYS A 109 -43.17 -3.19 -4.56
C LYS A 109 -42.63 -2.12 -5.52
N PRO A 110 -41.60 -2.45 -6.32
CA PRO A 110 -40.89 -1.49 -7.18
C PRO A 110 -41.82 -0.74 -8.13
#